data_AF-A0A835X2Q4-F1
#
_entry.id   AF-A0A835X2Q4-F1
#
_cell.length_a   1.000
_cell.length_b   1.000
_cell.length_c   1.000
_cell.angle_alpha   90.00
_cell.angle_beta   90.00
_cell.angle_gamma   90.00
#
_symmetry.space_group_name_H-M   'P 1'
#
loop_
_entity.id
_entity.type
_entity.pdbx_description
1 polymer ?
#
loop_
_entity_poly.entity_id
_entity_poly.type
_entity_poly.pdbx_seq_one_letter_code
_entity_poly.pdbx_strand_id
1 'polypeptide(L)' 'MIESRSFAMMTEPPKPEGTDEICPICNRPKREHTAEETLTCSRKMKEFEELKKGGAGIE' A
#
# COMPACT_ATOMS: atom_id res chain seq x y z
N MET A 1 32.70 14.01 34.84
CA MET A 1 32.83 14.84 33.62
C MET A 1 32.81 13.85 32.47
N ILE A 2 31.64 13.60 31.86
CA ILE A 2 31.19 14.15 30.56
C ILE A 2 32.32 13.92 29.54
N GLU A 3 32.15 13.06 28.53
CA GLU A 3 31.49 13.53 27.32
C GLU A 3 31.22 12.38 26.31
N SER A 4 29.98 12.37 25.80
CA SER A 4 29.59 12.07 24.42
C SER A 4 29.70 10.63 23.89
N ARG A 5 28.58 9.94 23.61
CA ARG A 5 27.65 10.15 22.49
C ARG A 5 28.28 9.75 21.16
N SER A 6 27.82 8.62 20.61
CA SER A 6 27.23 8.53 19.26
C SER A 6 26.76 7.10 19.03
N PHE A 7 25.46 6.85 19.08
CA PHE A 7 24.53 6.91 17.93
C PHE A 7 24.54 5.60 17.14
N ALA A 8 23.46 4.84 17.35
CA ALA A 8 22.78 3.95 16.41
C ALA A 8 23.64 3.11 15.44
N MET A 9 23.66 1.80 15.66
CA MET A 9 23.68 0.85 14.54
C MET A 9 22.89 -0.41 14.92
N MET A 10 21.60 -0.22 15.21
CA MET A 10 20.61 -1.22 14.82
C MET A 10 20.68 -1.22 13.29
N THR A 11 21.43 -2.12 12.68
CA THR A 11 21.31 -2.36 11.24
C THR A 11 19.98 -3.08 11.07
N GLU A 12 18.91 -2.28 10.99
CA GLU A 12 17.62 -2.76 10.55
C GLU A 12 17.86 -3.40 9.17
N PRO A 13 17.43 -4.65 8.93
CA PRO A 13 17.58 -5.26 7.62
C PRO A 13 16.90 -4.35 6.59
N PRO A 14 17.49 -4.18 5.39
CA PRO A 14 16.90 -3.33 4.37
C PRO A 14 15.45 -3.77 4.18
N LYS A 15 14.50 -2.87 4.46
CA LYS A 15 13.09 -3.10 4.09
C LYS A 15 13.12 -3.54 2.62
N PRO A 16 12.56 -4.72 2.28
CA PRO A 16 12.61 -5.19 0.91
C PRO A 16 12.01 -4.11 0.03
N GLU A 17 12.90 -3.61 -0.82
CA GLU A 17 12.68 -2.65 -1.88
C GLU A 17 11.48 -3.12 -2.71
N GLY A 18 10.44 -2.29 -2.78
CA GLY A 18 9.29 -2.49 -3.64
C GLY A 18 8.47 -3.74 -3.31
N THR A 19 7.57 -3.65 -2.32
CA THR A 19 6.30 -4.37 -2.50
C THR A 19 5.68 -3.80 -3.76
N ASP A 20 5.90 -4.46 -4.88
CA ASP A 20 5.30 -4.13 -6.16
C ASP A 20 3.81 -4.08 -5.91
N GLU A 21 3.27 -2.87 -5.71
CA GLU A 21 1.91 -2.72 -5.23
C GLU A 21 1.00 -3.24 -6.33
N ILE A 22 0.53 -4.47 -6.22
CA ILE A 22 -0.37 -5.04 -7.21
C ILE A 22 -1.73 -4.41 -7.02
N CYS A 23 -2.32 -3.91 -8.11
CA CYS A 23 -3.67 -3.42 -8.08
C CYS A 23 -4.64 -4.60 -7.95
N PRO A 24 -5.47 -4.70 -6.90
CA PRO A 24 -6.40 -5.81 -6.73
C PRO A 24 -7.62 -5.77 -7.67
N ILE A 25 -7.74 -4.72 -8.50
CA ILE A 25 -8.80 -4.61 -9.52
C ILE A 25 -8.41 -5.28 -10.83
N CYS A 26 -7.18 -5.06 -11.30
CA CYS A 26 -6.68 -5.60 -12.57
C CYS A 26 -5.54 -6.61 -12.40
N ASN A 27 -5.07 -6.83 -11.17
CA ASN A 27 -3.95 -7.70 -10.81
C ASN A 27 -2.65 -7.39 -11.56
N ARG A 28 -2.50 -6.15 -12.05
CA ARG A 28 -1.26 -5.62 -12.62
C ARG A 28 -0.52 -4.80 -11.57
N PRO A 29 0.81 -4.71 -11.67
CA PRO A 29 1.56 -3.85 -10.77
C PRO A 29 1.19 -2.39 -11.01
N LYS A 30 0.92 -1.65 -9.93
CA LYS A 30 0.54 -0.22 -9.98
C LYS A 30 1.59 0.63 -10.69
N ARG A 31 2.86 0.19 -10.73
CA ARG A 31 3.93 0.86 -11.48
C ARG A 31 3.71 0.87 -13.00
N GLU A 32 2.96 -0.09 -13.53
CA GLU A 32 2.61 -0.17 -14.95
C GLU A 32 1.33 0.62 -15.27
N HIS A 33 0.63 1.15 -14.27
CA HIS A 33 -0.59 1.89 -14.51
C HIS A 33 -0.30 3.25 -15.11
N THR A 34 -1.01 3.59 -16.17
CA THR A 34 -1.17 4.97 -16.59
C THR A 34 -2.01 5.76 -15.56
N ALA A 35 -1.98 7.10 -15.66
CA ALA A 35 -2.79 7.96 -14.79
C ALA A 35 -4.30 7.62 -14.91
N GLU A 36 -4.76 7.31 -16.12
CA GLU A 36 -6.14 6.92 -16.41
C GLU A 36 -6.51 5.57 -15.78
N GLU A 37 -5.62 4.57 -15.88
CA GLU A 37 -5.81 3.26 -15.26
C GLU A 37 -5.80 3.35 -13.74
N THR A 38 -4.94 4.20 -13.17
CA THR A 38 -4.88 4.44 -11.73
C THR A 38 -6.20 5.03 -11.21
N LEU A 39 -6.74 6.04 -11.90
CA LEU A 39 -8.03 6.64 -11.53
C LEU A 39 -9.18 5.64 -11.69
N THR A 40 -9.18 4.87 -12.77
CA THR A 40 -10.20 3.84 -13.02
C THR A 40 -10.18 2.76 -11.96
N CYS A 41 -9.00 2.23 -11.63
CA CYS A 41 -8.85 1.21 -10.60
C CYS A 41 -9.15 1.76 -9.20
N SER A 42 -8.77 3.00 -8.90
CA SER A 42 -9.10 3.67 -7.63
C SER A 42 -10.61 3.87 -7.46
N ARG A 43 -11.30 4.26 -8.54
CA ARG A 43 -12.76 4.38 -8.53
C ARG A 43 -13.43 3.03 -8.30
N LYS A 44 -13.00 2.00 -9.03
CA LYS A 44 -13.50 0.63 -8.83
C LYS A 44 -13.24 0.16 -7.40
N MET A 45 -12.04 0.34 -6.85
CA MET A 45 -11.74 0.01 -5.45
C MET A 45 -12.78 0.59 -4.49
N LYS A 46 -13.07 1.89 -4.62
CA LYS A 46 -14.07 2.57 -3.79
C LYS A 46 -15.46 1.96 -3.96
N GLU A 47 -15.88 1.64 -5.19
CA GLU A 47 -17.16 0.96 -5.45
C GLU A 47 -17.22 -0.44 -4.82
N PHE A 48 -16.14 -1.20 -4.90
CA PHE A 48 -16.02 -2.53 -4.27
C PHE A 48 -16.03 -2.44 -2.74
N GLU A 49 -15.37 -1.44 -2.16
CA GLU A 49 -15.39 -1.21 -0.71
C GLU A 49 -16.78 -0.83 -0.21
N GLU A 50 -17.50 0.03 -0.93
CA GLU A 50 -18.87 0.42 -0.57
C GLU A 50 -19.84 -0.76 -0.69
N LEU A 51 -19.70 -1.60 -1.74
CA LEU A 51 -20.48 -2.84 -1.87
C LEU A 51 -20.18 -3.83 -0.74
N LYS A 52 -18.91 -3.97 -0.36
CA LYS A 52 -18.50 -4.87 0.73
C LYS A 52 -18.94 -4.35 2.10
N LYS A 53 -18.89 -3.03 2.31
CA LYS A 53 -19.32 -2.37 3.56
C LYS A 53 -20.84 -2.36 3.71
N GLY A 54 -21.58 -2.40 2.61
CA GLY A 54 -23.03 -2.62 2.60
C GLY A 54 -23.48 -4.06 2.91
N GLY A 55 -22.54 -5.00 3.03
CA GLY A 55 -22.81 -6.43 3.26
C GLY A 55 -22.39 -6.96 4.64
N ALA A 56 -22.23 -6.10 5.65
CA ALA A 56 -22.00 -6.50 7.04
C ALA A 56 -23.24 -6.20 7.89
N GLY A 57 -24.32 -6.90 7.59
CA GLY A 57 -25.62 -6.78 8.25
C GLY A 57 -26.50 -7.97 7.92
N ILE A 58 -26.00 -9.18 8.17
CA ILE A 58 -26.85 -10.35 8.33
C ILE A 58 -26.57 -10.98 9.69
N GLU A 59 -27.58 -10.80 10.55
CA GLU A 59 -27.98 -11.51 11.78
C GLU A 59 -27.05 -11.50 13.01
#